data_AF-A0A438MT23-F1
#
_entry.id   AF-A0A438MT23-F1
#
_cell.length_a   1.000
_cell.length_b   1.000
_cell.length_c   1.000
_cell.angle_alpha   90.00
_cell.angle_beta   90.00
_cell.angle_gamma   90.00
#
_symmetry.space_group_name_H-M   'P 1'
#
loop_
_entity.id
_entity.type
_entity.pdbx_description
1 polymer ?
#
loop_
_entity_poly.entity_id
_entity_poly.type
_entity_poly.pdbx_seq_one_letter_code
_entity_poly.pdbx_strand_id
1 'polypeptide(L)'
;MRPEGSRFRPLDLKSPEPGAILPGHTEPELPAPGFTTPENAPPRLASPGVVVPEVNMPKAAAPGVPVPELAQPALNMPDNIAPGVVAPKHGAPDLTTPQLITPEGTAPELVEPQLTGPEITTPNSLKPMAITEYMPPMNETMYREISSISTPDGKYSRIHWGDGIEGVNPSILPHPTVPGIYIMAAQRQAIGEAFKHSQVVFCNAVYEEGLLYCIEMPSLLPIEPTPPCKGDELYGPHDVRMFYGPEAPYITYGSHSAFSCHGMWVHDLRALVPELDAISYIKDTLFSAEPKEFLEPVDIQRPPPYDHIEKNYFLFWDLEGSTYVHQDLWPERVLTTLFANGSVSSNLSPKEDQACLSRLLPDLSLYPHTTPGIKVNAIHQSSNSLLVTLCSRDDPECVPSSSNTVVMAIFQHKEYYESHALYHPYALIFNATAPFNVLAVSRRALWINGRDMLTRKTDAIYWRLFDDALLPKGHTEMFFVTSINWMTPGSGYHGFIDDDVLVGFGIEDTRSAVIDVKMEDLLQELNWCAEDMNGNDGADAAIVNATNGTELDHGSDSPQSPAHDVDDDNDDDHEQR
;
A
#
# COMPACT_ATOMS: atom_id res chain seq x y z
N MET A 1 6.87 31.45 53.00
CA MET A 1 8.00 31.96 52.18
C MET A 1 8.14 31.06 50.96
N ARG A 2 7.80 31.60 49.79
CA ARG A 2 8.09 31.08 48.43
C ARG A 2 8.60 32.30 47.64
N PRO A 3 9.54 32.17 46.69
CA PRO A 3 9.90 33.30 45.84
C PRO A 3 9.01 33.38 44.60
N GLU A 4 8.51 34.59 44.34
CA GLU A 4 7.98 35.15 43.09
C GLU A 4 9.15 35.38 42.10
N GLY A 5 9.03 35.67 40.79
CA GLY A 5 7.98 36.02 39.83
C GLY A 5 8.66 35.99 38.43
N SER A 6 8.02 36.06 37.27
CA SER A 6 7.18 37.16 36.80
C SER A 6 6.34 36.76 35.57
N ARG A 7 5.04 37.04 35.64
CA ARG A 7 4.04 36.96 34.55
C ARG A 7 4.19 38.15 33.58
N PHE A 8 4.06 37.88 32.28
CA PHE A 8 3.66 38.87 31.27
C PHE A 8 2.25 38.60 30.75
N ARG A 9 1.61 39.69 30.32
CA ARG A 9 0.15 39.95 30.26
C ARG A 9 -0.46 39.60 28.89
N PRO A 10 -1.76 39.26 28.81
CA PRO A 10 -2.53 39.27 27.57
C PRO A 10 -2.89 40.71 27.16
N LEU A 11 -2.79 41.02 25.86
CA LEU A 11 -3.16 42.31 25.27
C LEU A 11 -4.68 42.35 25.00
N ASP A 12 -5.39 43.17 25.78
CA ASP A 12 -6.73 43.66 25.47
C ASP A 12 -6.65 44.72 24.36
N LEU A 13 -7.24 44.44 23.20
CA LEU A 13 -7.51 45.44 22.17
C LEU A 13 -8.96 45.92 22.27
N LYS A 14 -9.11 47.14 22.79
CA LYS A 14 -10.34 47.92 22.82
C LYS A 14 -10.69 48.47 21.45
N SER A 15 -11.92 48.22 21.01
CA SER A 15 -12.62 48.95 19.95
C SER A 15 -12.88 50.41 20.34
N PRO A 16 -12.88 51.35 19.37
CA PRO A 16 -13.50 52.66 19.54
C PRO A 16 -14.88 52.71 18.85
N GLU A 17 -15.91 53.08 19.60
CA GLU A 17 -17.17 53.59 19.04
C GLU A 17 -17.00 55.03 18.53
N PRO A 18 -17.83 55.44 17.56
CA PRO A 18 -18.50 56.73 17.71
C PRO A 18 -19.99 56.73 17.32
N GLY A 19 -20.82 57.21 18.25
CA GLY A 19 -21.76 58.34 18.03
C GLY A 19 -22.89 58.20 17.01
N ALA A 20 -24.12 58.03 17.51
CA ALA A 20 -25.37 58.10 16.77
C ALA A 20 -25.74 59.53 16.31
N ILE A 21 -26.23 59.67 15.06
CA ILE A 21 -27.20 60.69 14.62
C ILE A 21 -28.09 60.07 13.52
N LEU A 22 -29.41 59.97 13.77
CA LEU A 22 -30.45 59.64 12.77
C LEU A 22 -30.85 60.91 11.99
N PRO A 23 -31.28 60.77 10.71
CA PRO A 23 -32.72 60.96 10.46
C PRO A 23 -33.33 60.09 9.33
N GLY A 24 -34.52 59.57 9.60
CA GLY A 24 -35.73 59.74 8.77
C GLY A 24 -35.95 58.91 7.49
N HIS A 25 -36.98 58.03 7.55
CA HIS A 25 -37.99 57.70 6.52
C HIS A 25 -37.48 57.10 5.18
N THR A 26 -38.02 56.04 4.57
CA THR A 26 -39.40 55.54 4.44
C THR A 26 -39.32 54.14 3.79
N GLU A 27 -40.17 53.21 4.22
CA GLU A 27 -40.33 51.86 3.68
C GLU A 27 -41.32 51.84 2.48
N PRO A 28 -41.16 50.92 1.52
CA PRO A 28 -42.30 50.39 0.77
C PRO A 28 -42.52 48.90 1.08
N GLU A 29 -43.67 48.62 1.70
CA GLU A 29 -44.29 47.30 1.86
C GLU A 29 -44.60 46.65 0.50
N LEU A 30 -44.48 45.31 0.40
CA LEU A 30 -45.31 44.44 -0.44
C LEU A 30 -45.31 42.99 0.15
N PRO A 31 -46.35 42.16 -0.09
CA PRO A 31 -47.04 41.43 0.97
C PRO A 31 -46.74 39.92 1.04
N ALA A 32 -46.89 39.36 2.23
CA ALA A 32 -46.86 37.93 2.52
C ALA A 32 -48.19 37.24 2.18
N PRO A 33 -48.18 36.08 1.50
CA PRO A 33 -49.26 35.11 1.56
C PRO A 33 -48.94 34.06 2.63
N GLY A 34 -49.70 34.08 3.73
CA GLY A 34 -49.70 32.99 4.70
C GLY A 34 -50.60 31.85 4.24
N PHE A 35 -50.27 30.60 4.57
CA PHE A 35 -51.27 29.57 4.81
C PHE A 35 -50.79 28.52 5.82
N THR A 36 -51.68 28.34 6.79
CA THR A 36 -51.87 27.37 7.86
C THR A 36 -51.38 25.93 7.68
N THR A 37 -50.87 25.38 8.77
CA THR A 37 -50.64 23.94 9.05
C THR A 37 -51.93 23.11 9.10
N PRO A 38 -51.95 21.90 8.53
CA PRO A 38 -52.89 20.86 8.94
C PRO A 38 -52.20 19.82 9.85
N GLU A 39 -52.66 19.79 11.09
CA GLU A 39 -52.53 18.68 12.03
C GLU A 39 -53.52 17.58 11.60
N ASN A 40 -53.08 16.32 11.49
CA ASN A 40 -53.99 15.16 11.42
C ASN A 40 -53.34 13.88 11.95
N ALA A 41 -54.01 13.30 12.94
CA ALA A 41 -53.74 12.02 13.60
C ALA A 41 -54.03 10.80 12.69
N PRO A 42 -53.61 9.56 13.05
CA PRO A 42 -53.44 8.46 12.10
C PRO A 42 -54.74 7.66 11.86
N PRO A 43 -54.97 7.13 10.65
CA PRO A 43 -55.99 6.11 10.43
C PRO A 43 -55.47 4.71 10.79
N ARG A 44 -56.19 4.01 11.67
CA ARG A 44 -56.21 2.54 11.73
C ARG A 44 -57.20 2.01 10.68
N LEU A 45 -56.84 0.99 9.88
CA LEU A 45 -57.49 -0.34 9.87
C LEU A 45 -57.00 -1.25 8.72
N ALA A 46 -56.92 -2.54 9.08
CA ALA A 46 -57.18 -3.78 8.33
C ALA A 46 -56.23 -4.23 7.17
N SER A 47 -55.59 -5.37 7.41
CA SER A 47 -54.82 -6.18 6.46
C SER A 47 -55.69 -6.76 5.33
N PRO A 48 -55.27 -6.68 4.06
CA PRO A 48 -55.81 -7.54 2.99
C PRO A 48 -55.07 -8.88 2.97
N GLY A 49 -55.84 -9.97 2.90
CA GLY A 49 -55.33 -11.33 2.78
C GLY A 49 -54.66 -11.61 1.44
N VAL A 50 -53.69 -12.52 1.49
CA VAL A 50 -52.98 -13.10 0.35
C VAL A 50 -53.94 -13.98 -0.46
N VAL A 51 -54.09 -13.71 -1.76
CA VAL A 51 -54.62 -14.67 -2.74
C VAL A 51 -53.53 -14.86 -3.80
N VAL A 52 -53.05 -16.10 -3.91
CA VAL A 52 -52.04 -16.53 -4.89
C VAL A 52 -52.70 -16.74 -6.25
N PRO A 53 -52.27 -16.06 -7.33
CA PRO A 53 -52.66 -16.44 -8.68
C PRO A 53 -51.77 -17.57 -9.21
N GLU A 54 -52.42 -18.58 -9.78
CA GLU A 54 -51.85 -19.75 -10.44
C GLU A 54 -51.14 -19.33 -11.76
N VAL A 55 -49.86 -19.69 -11.93
CA VAL A 55 -49.07 -19.38 -13.13
C VAL A 55 -49.18 -20.54 -14.13
N ASN A 56 -49.87 -20.32 -15.25
CA ASN A 56 -49.83 -21.19 -16.42
C ASN A 56 -48.81 -20.66 -17.45
N MET A 57 -47.86 -21.49 -17.87
CA MET A 57 -46.84 -21.16 -18.87
C MET A 57 -47.37 -21.28 -20.32
N PRO A 58 -47.18 -20.26 -21.18
CA PRO A 58 -47.29 -20.41 -22.63
C PRO A 58 -45.95 -20.86 -23.24
N LYS A 59 -45.99 -21.86 -24.13
CA LYS A 59 -44.87 -22.19 -25.04
C LYS A 59 -44.78 -21.12 -26.14
N ALA A 60 -43.62 -20.51 -26.34
CA ALA A 60 -43.31 -19.69 -27.51
C ALA A 60 -41.97 -20.08 -28.14
N ALA A 61 -42.00 -20.28 -29.46
CA ALA A 61 -40.88 -20.68 -30.31
C ALA A 61 -39.96 -19.49 -30.65
N ALA A 62 -38.67 -19.76 -30.84
CA ALA A 62 -37.66 -18.76 -31.21
C ALA A 62 -37.73 -18.40 -32.71
N PRO A 63 -37.73 -17.09 -33.09
CA PRO A 63 -37.40 -16.63 -34.42
C PRO A 63 -35.90 -16.33 -34.54
N GLY A 64 -35.27 -16.79 -35.63
CA GLY A 64 -33.87 -16.49 -35.96
C GLY A 64 -33.70 -15.07 -36.55
N VAL A 65 -32.54 -14.45 -36.26
CA VAL A 65 -32.09 -13.18 -36.85
C VAL A 65 -30.74 -13.43 -37.54
N PRO A 66 -30.51 -12.93 -38.78
CA PRO A 66 -29.30 -13.19 -39.55
C PRO A 66 -28.14 -12.25 -39.18
N VAL A 67 -26.91 -12.75 -39.27
CA VAL A 67 -25.65 -12.01 -39.06
C VAL A 67 -25.16 -11.42 -40.39
N PRO A 68 -24.66 -10.17 -40.45
CA PRO A 68 -24.04 -9.60 -41.65
C PRO A 68 -22.59 -10.08 -41.84
N GLU A 69 -22.23 -10.33 -43.10
CA GLU A 69 -20.90 -10.75 -43.58
C GLU A 69 -19.98 -9.52 -43.76
N LEU A 70 -18.77 -9.54 -43.18
CA LEU A 70 -17.72 -8.55 -43.41
C LEU A 70 -16.55 -9.21 -44.16
N ALA A 71 -16.29 -8.71 -45.36
CA ALA A 71 -15.26 -9.17 -46.28
C ALA A 71 -13.83 -8.85 -45.80
N GLN A 72 -12.91 -9.81 -45.95
CA GLN A 72 -11.48 -9.61 -45.70
C GLN A 72 -10.75 -9.07 -46.96
N PRO A 73 -9.74 -8.19 -46.80
CA PRO A 73 -8.92 -7.73 -47.91
C PRO A 73 -7.84 -8.76 -48.29
N ALA A 74 -7.63 -8.93 -49.60
CA ALA A 74 -6.60 -9.78 -50.17
C ALA A 74 -5.22 -9.10 -50.11
N LEU A 75 -4.19 -9.83 -49.64
CA LEU A 75 -2.78 -9.50 -49.84
C LEU A 75 -2.12 -10.55 -50.73
N ASN A 76 -1.46 -10.06 -51.78
CA ASN A 76 -0.74 -10.83 -52.79
C ASN A 76 0.78 -10.85 -52.52
N MET A 77 1.41 -11.92 -53.05
CA MET A 77 2.83 -12.12 -53.46
C MET A 77 3.65 -13.10 -52.61
N PRO A 78 4.70 -13.75 -53.16
CA PRO A 78 4.89 -14.32 -54.51
C PRO A 78 5.34 -15.81 -54.49
N ASP A 79 5.25 -16.48 -55.65
CA ASP A 79 5.67 -17.88 -55.88
C ASP A 79 7.18 -18.12 -55.70
N ASN A 80 7.58 -19.29 -55.17
CA ASN A 80 8.53 -20.20 -55.85
C ASN A 80 8.86 -21.55 -55.15
N ILE A 81 8.77 -22.60 -55.97
CA ILE A 81 9.55 -23.88 -56.04
C ILE A 81 9.15 -25.07 -55.12
N ALA A 82 8.54 -26.09 -55.75
CA ALA A 82 8.48 -27.48 -55.31
C ALA A 82 9.69 -28.30 -55.81
N PRO A 83 10.00 -29.48 -55.21
CA PRO A 83 9.61 -30.72 -55.91
C PRO A 83 9.29 -31.97 -55.03
N GLY A 84 8.24 -32.73 -55.44
CA GLY A 84 8.08 -34.21 -55.43
C GLY A 84 7.85 -34.91 -54.07
N VAL A 85 7.01 -35.95 -53.87
CA VAL A 85 6.56 -37.08 -54.71
C VAL A 85 5.36 -37.82 -54.03
N VAL A 86 4.30 -38.09 -54.82
CA VAL A 86 3.32 -39.23 -54.86
C VAL A 86 2.59 -39.74 -53.59
N ALA A 87 1.25 -39.71 -53.65
CA ALA A 87 0.29 -40.39 -52.78
C ALA A 87 -0.29 -41.69 -53.39
N PRO A 88 -0.75 -42.66 -52.56
CA PRO A 88 -1.80 -43.61 -52.92
C PRO A 88 -3.12 -43.39 -52.14
N LYS A 89 -4.23 -43.72 -52.79
CA LYS A 89 -5.65 -43.57 -52.37
C LYS A 89 -6.16 -44.74 -51.49
N HIS A 90 -7.48 -44.65 -51.16
CA HIS A 90 -8.46 -45.62 -50.61
C HIS A 90 -8.73 -45.41 -49.11
N GLY A 91 -9.94 -45.32 -48.53
CA GLY A 91 -11.34 -45.54 -48.92
C GLY A 91 -12.09 -45.84 -47.59
N ALA A 92 -13.23 -45.21 -47.32
CA ALA A 92 -13.93 -45.26 -46.02
C ALA A 92 -14.59 -46.62 -45.67
N PRO A 93 -14.83 -46.88 -44.37
CA PRO A 93 -15.98 -47.71 -43.97
C PRO A 93 -16.90 -47.05 -42.92
N ASP A 94 -18.19 -47.30 -43.12
CA ASP A 94 -19.37 -47.02 -42.28
C ASP A 94 -19.36 -47.78 -40.93
N LEU A 95 -20.07 -47.26 -39.92
CA LEU A 95 -20.47 -48.05 -38.75
C LEU A 95 -21.95 -47.83 -38.37
N THR A 96 -22.66 -48.95 -38.27
CA THR A 96 -24.07 -49.17 -37.99
C THR A 96 -24.38 -49.38 -36.51
N THR A 97 -25.60 -48.99 -36.09
CA THR A 97 -26.20 -49.18 -34.75
C THR A 97 -26.79 -50.58 -34.51
N PRO A 98 -26.76 -51.12 -33.28
CA PRO A 98 -27.65 -52.22 -32.85
C PRO A 98 -28.76 -51.79 -31.86
N GLN A 99 -29.88 -52.53 -31.88
CA GLN A 99 -31.17 -52.30 -31.20
C GLN A 99 -31.32 -52.93 -29.79
N LEU A 100 -32.34 -52.46 -29.06
CA LEU A 100 -32.85 -52.93 -27.75
C LEU A 100 -33.48 -54.34 -27.79
N ILE A 101 -33.33 -55.11 -26.69
CA ILE A 101 -34.19 -56.24 -26.30
C ILE A 101 -34.40 -56.20 -24.77
N THR A 102 -35.67 -56.24 -24.33
CA THR A 102 -36.11 -56.34 -22.92
C THR A 102 -36.39 -57.78 -22.52
N PRO A 103 -36.05 -58.22 -21.28
CA PRO A 103 -36.67 -59.39 -20.65
C PRO A 103 -37.63 -59.01 -19.51
N GLU A 104 -38.71 -59.80 -19.40
CA GLU A 104 -39.81 -59.73 -18.43
C GLU A 104 -39.38 -60.12 -17.01
N GLY A 105 -39.96 -59.47 -15.99
CA GLY A 105 -39.70 -59.73 -14.58
C GLY A 105 -40.62 -60.80 -13.96
N THR A 106 -40.00 -61.78 -13.30
CA THR A 106 -40.61 -62.59 -12.23
C THR A 106 -40.03 -62.16 -10.89
N ALA A 107 -40.89 -61.82 -9.93
CA ALA A 107 -40.51 -61.48 -8.55
C ALA A 107 -40.03 -62.73 -7.78
N PRO A 108 -39.00 -62.58 -6.91
CA PRO A 108 -39.20 -63.05 -5.55
C PRO A 108 -38.57 -62.18 -4.44
N GLU A 109 -39.26 -62.22 -3.30
CA GLU A 109 -38.85 -62.12 -1.89
C GLU A 109 -38.00 -60.95 -1.35
N LEU A 110 -38.61 -60.28 -0.38
CA LEU A 110 -38.04 -59.32 0.56
C LEU A 110 -36.99 -59.99 1.45
N VAL A 111 -35.74 -59.54 1.33
CA VAL A 111 -34.71 -59.69 2.37
C VAL A 111 -34.27 -58.29 2.76
N GLU A 112 -34.49 -57.91 4.03
CA GLU A 112 -34.03 -56.63 4.59
C GLU A 112 -32.49 -56.55 4.52
N PRO A 113 -31.91 -55.54 3.85
CA PRO A 113 -30.48 -55.30 3.94
C PRO A 113 -30.18 -54.56 5.25
N GLN A 114 -29.27 -55.13 6.03
CA GLN A 114 -28.63 -54.49 7.18
C GLN A 114 -28.02 -53.14 6.75
N LEU A 115 -28.42 -52.06 7.43
CA LEU A 115 -27.79 -50.75 7.33
C LEU A 115 -26.36 -50.81 7.86
N THR A 116 -25.37 -50.97 6.99
CA THR A 116 -24.03 -50.47 7.24
C THR A 116 -24.00 -49.00 6.83
N GLY A 117 -23.95 -48.10 7.82
CA GLY A 117 -23.83 -46.67 7.57
C GLY A 117 -22.58 -46.35 6.74
N PRO A 118 -22.58 -45.25 5.98
CA PRO A 118 -21.37 -44.79 5.32
C PRO A 118 -20.32 -44.54 6.40
N GLU A 119 -19.14 -45.16 6.27
CA GLU A 119 -17.95 -44.74 6.98
C GLU A 119 -17.75 -43.26 6.65
N ILE A 120 -17.94 -42.42 7.67
CA ILE A 120 -17.42 -41.07 7.68
C ILE A 120 -15.90 -41.25 7.66
N THR A 121 -15.31 -41.21 6.49
CA THR A 121 -13.91 -40.87 6.37
C THR A 121 -13.80 -39.44 6.87
N THR A 122 -13.39 -39.31 8.13
CA THR A 122 -12.89 -38.05 8.67
C THR A 122 -12.00 -37.41 7.62
N PRO A 123 -12.16 -36.10 7.32
CA PRO A 123 -11.20 -35.42 6.47
C PRO A 123 -9.83 -35.72 7.06
N ASN A 124 -8.92 -36.26 6.23
CA ASN A 124 -7.54 -36.38 6.63
C ASN A 124 -7.14 -35.01 7.17
N SER A 125 -6.93 -34.98 8.48
CA SER A 125 -6.26 -33.88 9.16
C SER A 125 -5.07 -33.53 8.29
N LEU A 126 -5.07 -32.34 7.69
CA LEU A 126 -3.84 -31.72 7.27
C LEU A 126 -3.03 -31.64 8.57
N LYS A 127 -2.19 -32.65 8.79
CA LYS A 127 -1.13 -32.56 9.78
C LYS A 127 -0.39 -31.28 9.39
N PRO A 128 -0.29 -30.28 10.28
CA PRO A 128 0.64 -29.19 10.04
C PRO A 128 1.97 -29.86 9.72
N MET A 129 2.51 -29.62 8.53
CA MET A 129 3.89 -29.98 8.27
C MET A 129 4.69 -29.21 9.32
N ALA A 130 5.38 -29.95 10.17
CA ALA A 130 6.28 -29.39 11.15
C ALA A 130 7.43 -28.72 10.39
N ILE A 131 7.28 -27.45 10.07
CA ILE A 131 8.39 -26.55 9.79
C ILE A 131 8.98 -26.24 11.16
N THR A 132 9.78 -27.17 11.70
CA THR A 132 10.58 -26.90 12.91
C THR A 132 11.76 -26.04 12.50
N GLU A 133 11.50 -24.77 12.24
CA GLU A 133 12.54 -23.76 12.16
C GLU A 133 12.15 -22.68 13.16
N TYR A 134 12.69 -22.86 14.37
CA TYR A 134 12.52 -21.95 15.49
C TYR A 134 12.95 -20.55 15.03
N MET A 135 12.04 -19.57 15.13
CA MET A 135 12.37 -18.17 14.86
C MET A 135 13.58 -17.79 15.73
N PRO A 136 14.70 -17.30 15.14
CA PRO A 136 15.84 -16.88 15.93
C PRO A 136 15.38 -15.81 16.93
N PRO A 137 15.93 -15.81 18.17
CA PRO A 137 15.49 -14.87 19.18
C PRO A 137 15.74 -13.46 18.68
N MET A 138 14.69 -12.66 18.81
CA MET A 138 14.72 -11.28 18.38
C MET A 138 15.80 -10.52 19.18
N ASN A 139 16.79 -9.91 18.51
CA ASN A 139 17.86 -9.14 19.15
C ASN A 139 18.01 -7.73 18.55
N GLU A 140 18.44 -6.79 19.38
CA GLU A 140 18.54 -5.35 19.06
C GLU A 140 19.51 -5.03 17.91
N THR A 141 20.32 -5.99 17.46
CA THR A 141 21.23 -5.79 16.32
C THR A 141 20.52 -5.92 14.96
N MET A 142 19.33 -6.52 14.91
CA MET A 142 18.58 -6.76 13.68
C MET A 142 17.60 -5.62 13.33
N TYR A 143 17.16 -4.83 14.31
CA TYR A 143 16.19 -3.74 14.11
C TYR A 143 16.62 -2.45 14.78
N ARG A 144 16.04 -1.35 14.28
CA ARG A 144 15.94 -0.08 14.98
C ARG A 144 14.47 0.19 15.27
N GLU A 145 14.16 0.46 16.53
CA GLU A 145 12.80 0.85 16.91
C GLU A 145 12.47 2.27 16.43
N ILE A 146 11.27 2.44 15.88
CA ILE A 146 10.65 3.73 15.60
C ILE A 146 9.45 3.89 16.53
N SER A 147 9.29 5.10 17.08
CA SER A 147 8.25 5.43 18.05
C SER A 147 7.39 6.57 17.56
N SER A 148 6.11 6.53 17.91
CA SER A 148 5.15 7.58 17.59
C SER A 148 5.58 8.90 18.24
N ILE A 149 5.46 9.99 17.48
CA ILE A 149 5.72 11.34 17.97
C ILE A 149 4.51 11.94 18.72
N SER A 150 3.30 11.43 18.49
CA SER A 150 2.07 11.94 19.13
C SER A 150 1.59 11.14 20.34
N THR A 151 1.90 9.85 20.45
CA THR A 151 1.41 9.05 21.58
C THR A 151 2.34 9.15 22.80
N PRO A 152 1.81 9.28 24.03
CA PRO A 152 2.65 9.43 25.23
C PRO A 152 3.57 8.25 25.54
N ASP A 153 3.23 7.05 25.07
CA ASP A 153 4.03 5.82 25.26
C ASP A 153 4.87 5.46 24.04
N GLY A 154 4.84 6.28 23.00
CA GLY A 154 5.58 6.08 21.74
C GLY A 154 5.04 4.93 20.88
N LYS A 155 3.91 4.31 21.24
CA LYS A 155 3.33 3.21 20.46
C LYS A 155 2.50 3.72 19.30
N TYR A 156 2.29 2.86 18.31
CA TYR A 156 1.35 3.13 17.22
C TYR A 156 -0.08 3.38 17.73
N SER A 157 -0.87 4.08 16.92
CA SER A 157 -2.31 4.25 17.14
C SER A 157 -3.10 3.16 16.41
N ARG A 158 -4.09 2.58 17.08
CA ARG A 158 -5.07 1.69 16.42
C ARG A 158 -6.00 2.51 15.52
N ILE A 159 -6.54 1.87 14.48
CA ILE A 159 -7.57 2.46 13.64
C ILE A 159 -8.93 1.87 14.03
N HIS A 160 -9.90 2.73 14.31
CA HIS A 160 -11.29 2.33 14.57
C HIS A 160 -12.19 2.75 13.41
N TRP A 161 -12.64 1.78 12.63
CA TRP A 161 -13.46 2.01 11.45
C TRP A 161 -14.94 2.26 11.78
N GLY A 162 -15.39 1.91 12.98
CA GLY A 162 -16.80 1.97 13.38
C GLY A 162 -17.33 0.59 13.76
N ASP A 163 -18.49 0.57 14.42
CA ASP A 163 -19.04 -0.64 15.00
C ASP A 163 -19.30 -1.74 13.96
N GLY A 164 -18.65 -2.89 14.16
CA GLY A 164 -18.83 -4.08 13.30
C GLY A 164 -18.11 -4.01 11.96
N ILE A 165 -17.28 -3.00 11.73
CA ILE A 165 -16.47 -2.86 10.52
C ILE A 165 -14.99 -2.93 10.92
N GLU A 166 -14.24 -3.75 10.21
CA GLU A 166 -12.79 -3.80 10.35
C GLU A 166 -12.17 -3.66 8.95
N GLY A 167 -11.23 -2.73 8.83
CA GLY A 167 -10.41 -2.55 7.65
C GLY A 167 -9.02 -3.14 7.88
N VAL A 168 -8.49 -3.83 6.89
CA VAL A 168 -7.10 -4.29 6.85
C VAL A 168 -6.35 -3.55 5.75
N ASN A 169 -5.05 -3.41 5.95
CA ASN A 169 -4.11 -2.82 4.98
C ASN A 169 -4.44 -1.34 4.73
N PRO A 170 -4.29 -0.50 5.76
CA PRO A 170 -4.80 0.85 5.72
C PRO A 170 -3.92 1.75 4.86
N SER A 171 -4.55 2.76 4.30
CA SER A 171 -3.92 3.92 3.71
C SER A 171 -4.56 5.19 4.23
N ILE A 172 -3.72 6.14 4.66
CA ILE A 172 -4.14 7.37 5.34
C ILE A 172 -3.50 8.54 4.60
N LEU A 173 -4.31 9.55 4.27
CA LEU A 173 -3.87 10.83 3.72
C LEU A 173 -4.32 11.97 4.63
N PRO A 174 -3.53 13.04 4.80
CA PRO A 174 -4.07 14.27 5.36
C PRO A 174 -5.14 14.83 4.42
N HIS A 175 -6.23 15.32 4.98
CA HIS A 175 -7.27 15.97 4.19
C HIS A 175 -6.68 17.22 3.52
N PRO A 176 -6.88 17.42 2.21
CA PRO A 176 -6.14 18.43 1.44
C PRO A 176 -6.41 19.87 1.88
N THR A 177 -7.55 20.14 2.53
CA THR A 177 -7.98 21.50 2.91
C THR A 177 -8.45 21.67 4.36
N VAL A 178 -8.56 20.59 5.14
CA VAL A 178 -9.13 20.65 6.49
C VAL A 178 -8.11 20.12 7.48
N PRO A 179 -7.40 21.01 8.20
CA PRO A 179 -6.38 20.61 9.16
C PRO A 179 -6.93 19.67 10.23
N GLY A 180 -6.16 18.64 10.59
CA GLY A 180 -6.52 17.65 11.62
C GLY A 180 -7.52 16.59 11.17
N ILE A 181 -8.01 16.65 9.93
CA ILE A 181 -8.82 15.61 9.31
C ILE A 181 -7.93 14.76 8.41
N TYR A 182 -8.17 13.45 8.44
CA TYR A 182 -7.51 12.47 7.60
C TYR A 182 -8.53 11.75 6.73
N ILE A 183 -8.09 11.25 5.60
CA ILE A 183 -8.86 10.42 4.69
C ILE A 183 -8.26 9.03 4.77
N MET A 184 -9.09 8.03 5.07
CA MET A 184 -8.66 6.66 5.24
C MET A 184 -9.37 5.73 4.27
N ALA A 185 -8.63 4.75 3.76
CA ALA A 185 -9.18 3.62 3.04
C ALA A 185 -8.48 2.32 3.43
N ALA A 186 -9.22 1.21 3.39
CA ALA A 186 -8.69 -0.12 3.69
C ALA A 186 -9.54 -1.20 3.01
N GLN A 187 -8.95 -2.38 2.80
CA GLN A 187 -9.70 -3.55 2.39
C GLN A 187 -10.63 -3.97 3.55
N ARG A 188 -11.91 -4.19 3.27
CA ARG A 188 -12.88 -4.65 4.28
C ARG A 188 -12.56 -6.08 4.71
N GLN A 189 -12.46 -6.32 6.01
CA GLN A 189 -12.30 -7.66 6.57
C GLN A 189 -13.61 -8.45 6.45
N ALA A 190 -13.54 -9.63 5.83
CA ALA A 190 -14.71 -10.45 5.48
C ALA A 190 -15.06 -11.55 6.53
N ILE A 191 -15.09 -11.24 7.83
CA ILE A 191 -15.35 -12.29 8.85
C ILE A 191 -16.83 -12.68 8.88
N GLY A 192 -17.17 -13.86 8.37
CA GLY A 192 -18.54 -14.41 8.46
C GLY A 192 -19.57 -13.72 7.57
N GLU A 193 -19.16 -12.69 6.82
CA GLU A 193 -19.94 -12.07 5.76
C GLU A 193 -19.60 -12.76 4.43
N ALA A 194 -20.62 -13.28 3.75
CA ALA A 194 -20.46 -13.86 2.41
C ALA A 194 -20.37 -12.74 1.37
N PHE A 195 -19.25 -12.01 1.36
CA PHE A 195 -18.95 -11.14 0.22
C PHE A 195 -18.59 -11.99 -0.98
N LYS A 196 -19.19 -11.67 -2.13
CA LYS A 196 -18.82 -12.31 -3.41
C LYS A 196 -17.48 -11.78 -3.94
N HIS A 197 -17.02 -10.63 -3.45
CA HIS A 197 -15.75 -9.98 -3.76
C HIS A 197 -15.27 -9.12 -2.59
N SER A 198 -13.96 -8.86 -2.55
CA SER A 198 -13.33 -7.83 -1.76
C SER A 198 -13.94 -6.44 -2.03
N GLN A 199 -13.92 -5.60 -1.00
CA GLN A 199 -14.46 -4.24 -1.00
C GLN A 199 -13.50 -3.32 -0.26
N VAL A 200 -13.57 -2.02 -0.56
CA VAL A 200 -12.75 -1.00 0.08
C VAL A 200 -13.64 -0.10 0.90
N VAL A 201 -13.39 -0.04 2.21
CA VAL A 201 -14.04 0.92 3.11
C VAL A 201 -13.29 2.25 3.08
N PHE A 202 -14.03 3.34 3.21
CA PHE A 202 -13.51 4.71 3.13
C PHE A 202 -14.19 5.61 4.16
N CYS A 203 -13.43 6.50 4.82
CA CYS A 203 -14.01 7.51 5.72
C CYS A 203 -13.07 8.71 5.91
N ASN A 204 -13.65 9.84 6.33
CA ASN A 204 -12.90 10.90 6.99
C ASN A 204 -12.69 10.54 8.47
N ALA A 205 -11.53 10.89 9.02
CA ALA A 205 -11.09 10.46 10.34
C ALA A 205 -10.36 11.57 11.12
N VAL A 206 -10.32 11.41 12.44
CA VAL A 206 -9.60 12.30 13.36
C VAL A 206 -8.79 11.50 14.37
N TYR A 207 -7.69 12.09 14.83
CA TYR A 207 -6.95 11.58 15.99
C TYR A 207 -7.59 12.09 17.29
N GLU A 208 -7.90 11.19 18.21
CA GLU A 208 -8.30 11.52 19.58
C GLU A 208 -7.82 10.43 20.52
N GLU A 209 -7.22 10.83 21.65
CA GLU A 209 -6.77 9.91 22.72
C GLU A 209 -5.91 8.71 22.25
N GLY A 210 -5.07 8.90 21.22
CA GLY A 210 -4.19 7.85 20.68
C GLY A 210 -4.90 6.83 19.76
N LEU A 211 -6.09 7.18 19.27
CA LEU A 211 -6.85 6.41 18.32
C LEU A 211 -7.12 7.26 17.06
N LEU A 212 -7.01 6.65 15.89
CA LEU A 212 -7.48 7.25 14.65
C LEU A 212 -8.83 6.62 14.31
N TYR A 213 -9.91 7.41 14.30
CA TYR A 213 -11.25 6.86 14.11
C TYR A 213 -12.06 7.63 13.07
N CYS A 214 -12.95 6.91 12.39
CA CYS A 214 -13.86 7.50 11.41
C CYS A 214 -14.86 8.44 12.09
N ILE A 215 -15.00 9.65 11.54
CA ILE A 215 -15.98 10.67 12.01
C ILE A 215 -17.41 10.19 11.77
N GLU A 216 -17.62 9.51 10.64
CA GLU A 216 -18.90 8.93 10.22
C GLU A 216 -18.71 7.45 9.87
N MET A 217 -19.81 6.71 9.73
CA MET A 217 -19.76 5.32 9.29
C MET A 217 -19.06 5.23 7.91
N PRO A 218 -18.11 4.30 7.72
CA PRO A 218 -17.41 4.15 6.45
C PRO A 218 -18.35 3.88 5.29
N SER A 219 -18.09 4.55 4.17
CA SER A 219 -18.68 4.24 2.88
C SER A 219 -17.83 3.19 2.15
N LEU A 220 -18.34 2.69 1.02
CA LEU A 220 -17.58 1.82 0.12
C LEU A 220 -17.11 2.65 -1.08
N LEU A 221 -15.83 2.51 -1.47
CA LEU A 221 -15.38 3.09 -2.73
C LEU A 221 -16.02 2.34 -3.91
N PRO A 222 -16.49 3.05 -4.96
CA PRO A 222 -17.16 2.46 -6.10
C PRO A 222 -16.15 1.87 -7.11
N ILE A 223 -15.32 0.92 -6.65
CA ILE A 223 -14.37 0.20 -7.52
C ILE A 223 -15.04 -1.07 -8.02
N GLU A 224 -15.29 -1.12 -9.32
CA GLU A 224 -15.93 -2.27 -9.97
C GLU A 224 -14.97 -3.47 -10.05
N PRO A 225 -15.41 -4.70 -9.67
CA PRO A 225 -14.61 -5.91 -9.85
C PRO A 225 -14.33 -6.20 -11.32
N THR A 226 -13.08 -6.53 -11.64
CA THR A 226 -12.70 -6.95 -13.00
C THR A 226 -12.98 -8.45 -13.22
N PRO A 227 -13.22 -8.89 -14.47
CA PRO A 227 -13.57 -10.29 -14.76
C PRO A 227 -12.51 -11.29 -14.27
N PRO A 228 -12.90 -12.40 -13.61
CA PRO A 228 -11.94 -13.28 -12.98
C PRO A 228 -11.20 -14.15 -13.98
N CYS A 229 -9.97 -14.53 -13.63
CA CYS A 229 -9.25 -15.56 -14.37
C CYS A 229 -9.77 -16.96 -13.98
N LYS A 230 -9.51 -17.97 -14.81
CA LYS A 230 -10.09 -19.31 -14.59
C LYS A 230 -9.54 -19.95 -13.31
N GLY A 231 -10.42 -20.16 -12.33
CA GLY A 231 -10.11 -20.88 -11.10
C GLY A 231 -9.51 -20.02 -9.99
N ASP A 232 -9.58 -18.69 -10.12
CA ASP A 232 -9.18 -17.75 -9.06
C ASP A 232 -10.39 -17.32 -8.21
N GLU A 233 -10.11 -17.02 -6.94
CA GLU A 233 -11.07 -16.62 -5.91
C GLU A 233 -10.80 -15.19 -5.38
N LEU A 234 -9.71 -14.52 -5.83
CA LEU A 234 -9.36 -13.14 -5.47
C LEU A 234 -10.19 -12.09 -6.24
N TYR A 235 -11.50 -12.09 -5.99
CA TYR A 235 -12.45 -11.22 -6.68
C TYR A 235 -12.52 -9.83 -6.04
N GLY A 236 -12.42 -8.74 -6.83
CA GLY A 236 -12.52 -7.36 -6.35
C GLY A 236 -11.17 -6.64 -6.14
N PRO A 237 -11.19 -5.41 -5.59
CA PRO A 237 -9.98 -4.66 -5.24
C PRO A 237 -9.32 -5.20 -3.96
N HIS A 238 -8.00 -5.37 -4.01
CA HIS A 238 -7.18 -5.83 -2.88
C HIS A 238 -6.03 -4.87 -2.58
N ASP A 239 -5.58 -4.83 -1.33
CA ASP A 239 -4.35 -4.11 -0.90
C ASP A 239 -4.26 -2.66 -1.41
N VAL A 240 -5.30 -1.88 -1.14
CA VAL A 240 -5.39 -0.48 -1.59
C VAL A 240 -4.29 0.40 -1.01
N ARG A 241 -3.79 1.34 -1.81
CA ARG A 241 -2.87 2.39 -1.37
C ARG A 241 -3.29 3.73 -1.97
N MET A 242 -3.60 4.70 -1.13
CA MET A 242 -3.82 6.09 -1.51
C MET A 242 -2.56 6.90 -1.26
N PHE A 243 -2.23 7.79 -2.19
CA PHE A 243 -1.04 8.65 -2.13
C PHE A 243 -1.22 9.89 -2.98
N TYR A 244 -0.55 10.97 -2.62
CA TYR A 244 -0.48 12.16 -3.47
C TYR A 244 0.66 12.03 -4.46
N GLY A 245 0.37 12.24 -5.75
CA GLY A 245 1.37 12.55 -6.77
C GLY A 245 1.53 14.07 -6.93
N PRO A 246 2.34 14.51 -7.91
CA PRO A 246 2.59 15.94 -8.15
C PRO A 246 1.34 16.73 -8.54
N GLU A 247 0.37 16.10 -9.22
CA GLU A 247 -0.78 16.80 -9.80
C GLU A 247 -2.15 16.36 -9.22
N ALA A 248 -2.21 15.23 -8.51
CA ALA A 248 -3.45 14.65 -8.01
C ALA A 248 -3.23 13.64 -6.88
N PRO A 249 -4.25 13.33 -6.05
CA PRO A 249 -4.29 12.10 -5.28
C PRO A 249 -4.63 10.90 -6.19
N TYR A 250 -3.92 9.80 -5.98
CA TYR A 250 -4.11 8.54 -6.68
C TYR A 250 -4.42 7.41 -5.69
N ILE A 251 -5.05 6.37 -6.20
CA ILE A 251 -5.20 5.08 -5.52
C ILE A 251 -4.63 3.97 -6.41
N THR A 252 -3.90 3.04 -5.82
CA THR A 252 -3.55 1.76 -6.45
C THR A 252 -4.18 0.60 -5.71
N TYR A 253 -4.46 -0.47 -6.43
CA TYR A 253 -5.06 -1.68 -5.88
C TYR A 253 -4.81 -2.89 -6.78
N GLY A 254 -4.81 -4.08 -6.19
CA GLY A 254 -4.79 -5.34 -6.93
C GLY A 254 -6.18 -5.70 -7.44
N SER A 255 -6.29 -6.14 -8.69
CA SER A 255 -7.51 -6.80 -9.21
C SER A 255 -7.17 -7.71 -10.39
N HIS A 256 -8.15 -8.42 -10.95
CA HIS A 256 -7.89 -9.23 -12.13
C HIS A 256 -7.40 -8.37 -13.30
N SER A 257 -6.44 -8.89 -14.05
CA SER A 257 -5.70 -8.17 -15.09
C SER A 257 -5.93 -8.79 -16.47
N ALA A 258 -5.71 -7.99 -17.51
CA ALA A 258 -5.66 -8.49 -18.88
C ALA A 258 -4.31 -9.15 -19.23
N PHE A 259 -3.27 -8.94 -18.42
CA PHE A 259 -1.88 -9.34 -18.69
C PHE A 259 -1.38 -10.47 -17.77
N SER A 260 -1.89 -10.52 -16.54
CA SER A 260 -1.70 -11.59 -15.54
C SER A 260 -3.06 -12.06 -15.03
N CYS A 261 -3.12 -13.07 -14.14
CA CYS A 261 -4.41 -13.40 -13.52
C CYS A 261 -4.84 -12.28 -12.57
N HIS A 262 -3.90 -11.77 -11.78
CA HIS A 262 -4.09 -10.63 -10.89
C HIS A 262 -2.97 -9.62 -11.13
N GLY A 263 -3.31 -8.35 -11.26
CA GLY A 263 -2.39 -7.25 -11.53
C GLY A 263 -2.70 -5.99 -10.75
N MET A 264 -1.85 -4.99 -10.91
CA MET A 264 -1.94 -3.72 -10.20
C MET A 264 -2.65 -2.69 -11.06
N TRP A 265 -3.59 -1.96 -10.47
CA TRP A 265 -4.34 -0.88 -11.11
C TRP A 265 -3.98 0.45 -10.47
N VAL A 266 -4.11 1.54 -11.24
CA VAL A 266 -4.05 2.93 -10.76
C VAL A 266 -5.29 3.70 -11.21
N HIS A 267 -5.79 4.58 -10.35
CA HIS A 267 -6.94 5.44 -10.62
C HIS A 267 -6.76 6.79 -9.90
N ASP A 268 -7.21 7.90 -10.49
CA ASP A 268 -7.36 9.17 -9.80
C ASP A 268 -8.41 9.03 -8.68
N LEU A 269 -8.01 9.32 -7.44
CA LEU A 269 -8.86 9.12 -6.28
C LEU A 269 -10.10 10.03 -6.30
N ARG A 270 -10.04 11.19 -6.94
CA ARG A 270 -11.17 12.14 -7.04
C ARG A 270 -12.34 11.58 -7.85
N ALA A 271 -12.06 10.70 -8.80
CA ALA A 271 -13.10 10.01 -9.55
C ALA A 271 -13.94 9.05 -8.67
N LEU A 272 -13.36 8.58 -7.56
CA LEU A 272 -14.01 7.68 -6.59
C LEU A 272 -14.58 8.41 -5.38
N VAL A 273 -14.04 9.59 -5.07
CA VAL A 273 -14.39 10.41 -3.89
C VAL A 273 -14.75 11.82 -4.37
N PRO A 274 -16.02 12.07 -4.73
CA PRO A 274 -16.44 13.35 -5.31
C PRO A 274 -16.16 14.57 -4.43
N GLU A 275 -16.06 14.40 -3.12
CA GLU A 275 -15.68 15.46 -2.19
C GLU A 275 -14.28 16.00 -2.47
N LEU A 276 -13.36 15.14 -2.93
CA LEU A 276 -12.00 15.54 -3.31
C LEU A 276 -11.97 16.29 -4.65
N ASP A 277 -12.89 15.96 -5.56
CA ASP A 277 -13.06 16.69 -6.82
C ASP A 277 -13.54 18.13 -6.56
N ALA A 278 -14.53 18.29 -5.68
CA ALA A 278 -15.06 19.61 -5.31
C ALA A 278 -13.99 20.52 -4.65
N ILE A 279 -13.01 19.93 -3.98
CA ILE A 279 -11.88 20.65 -3.37
C ILE A 279 -10.90 21.17 -4.43
N SER A 280 -10.70 20.43 -5.53
CA SER A 280 -9.81 20.84 -6.62
C SER A 280 -10.25 22.12 -7.34
N TYR A 281 -11.53 22.52 -7.18
CA TYR A 281 -12.08 23.77 -7.73
C TYR A 281 -11.64 25.02 -6.95
N ILE A 282 -11.04 24.86 -5.76
CA ILE A 282 -10.42 25.96 -5.04
C ILE A 282 -9.06 26.19 -5.69
N LYS A 283 -9.01 27.15 -6.63
CA LYS A 283 -7.85 27.52 -7.48
C LYS A 283 -6.51 27.79 -6.77
N ASP A 284 -6.51 27.81 -5.44
CA ASP A 284 -5.34 28.00 -4.58
C ASP A 284 -4.95 26.71 -3.82
N THR A 285 -5.49 25.55 -4.20
CA THR A 285 -5.15 24.25 -3.61
C THR A 285 -4.08 23.52 -4.41
N LEU A 286 -3.43 22.57 -3.74
CA LEU A 286 -2.25 21.78 -4.11
C LEU A 286 -2.21 21.16 -5.51
N PHE A 287 -3.35 21.03 -6.17
CA PHE A 287 -3.52 20.23 -7.38
C PHE A 287 -4.05 21.09 -8.50
N SER A 288 -3.57 20.83 -9.72
CA SER A 288 -4.13 21.48 -10.90
C SER A 288 -5.60 21.08 -11.09
N ALA A 289 -6.41 22.00 -11.63
CA ALA A 289 -7.86 21.84 -11.75
C ALA A 289 -8.30 20.63 -12.60
N GLU A 290 -7.41 20.04 -13.42
CA GLU A 290 -7.70 18.84 -14.19
C GLU A 290 -6.47 17.90 -14.14
N PRO A 291 -6.61 16.66 -13.62
CA PRO A 291 -5.53 15.67 -13.74
C PRO A 291 -5.21 15.40 -15.21
N LYS A 292 -3.93 15.21 -15.50
CA LYS A 292 -3.50 14.80 -16.84
C LYS A 292 -3.61 13.29 -17.07
N GLU A 293 -3.64 12.47 -16.01
CA GLU A 293 -3.49 11.01 -16.10
C GLU A 293 -4.46 10.24 -15.18
N PHE A 294 -4.83 9.03 -15.60
CA PHE A 294 -5.58 8.02 -14.82
C PHE A 294 -6.98 8.42 -14.33
N LEU A 295 -7.71 9.25 -15.06
CA LEU A 295 -9.13 9.57 -14.77
C LEU A 295 -10.04 8.32 -14.70
N GLU A 296 -9.74 7.34 -15.54
CA GLU A 296 -10.34 6.01 -15.52
C GLU A 296 -9.33 5.03 -14.92
N PRO A 297 -9.77 3.90 -14.33
CA PRO A 297 -8.86 2.92 -13.78
C PRO A 297 -8.03 2.26 -14.88
N VAL A 298 -6.72 2.14 -14.66
CA VAL A 298 -5.75 1.63 -15.64
C VAL A 298 -4.97 0.45 -15.07
N ASP A 299 -4.93 -0.65 -15.82
CA ASP A 299 -4.13 -1.86 -15.54
C ASP A 299 -2.65 -1.59 -15.86
N ILE A 300 -1.79 -1.67 -14.85
CA ILE A 300 -0.37 -1.34 -14.93
C ILE A 300 0.42 -2.53 -15.47
N GLN A 301 1.07 -2.33 -16.61
CA GLN A 301 1.90 -3.34 -17.24
C GLN A 301 3.30 -3.44 -16.61
N ARG A 302 4.01 -4.51 -16.97
CA ARG A 302 5.46 -4.68 -16.74
C ARG A 302 6.17 -5.18 -18.00
N PRO A 303 7.50 -5.00 -18.10
CA PRO A 303 8.30 -5.78 -19.04
C PRO A 303 8.15 -7.28 -18.74
N PRO A 304 8.06 -8.16 -19.75
CA PRO A 304 7.98 -9.59 -19.54
C PRO A 304 9.24 -10.15 -18.86
N PRO A 305 9.14 -11.28 -18.13
CA PRO A 305 7.96 -12.12 -17.98
C PRO A 305 6.93 -11.58 -16.97
N TYR A 306 5.67 -12.00 -17.13
CA TYR A 306 4.63 -11.80 -16.12
C TYR A 306 4.55 -13.01 -15.19
N ASP A 307 4.37 -12.73 -13.90
CA ASP A 307 3.94 -13.69 -12.90
C ASP A 307 2.42 -13.90 -12.96
N HIS A 308 1.94 -14.94 -12.27
CA HIS A 308 0.51 -15.21 -12.16
C HIS A 308 -0.22 -14.10 -11.40
N ILE A 309 0.40 -13.61 -10.32
CA ILE A 309 -0.07 -12.53 -9.47
C ILE A 309 1.01 -11.45 -9.43
N GLU A 310 0.75 -10.35 -10.12
CA GLU A 310 1.53 -9.12 -10.02
C GLU A 310 0.95 -8.28 -8.89
N LYS A 311 1.81 -7.84 -7.97
CA LYS A 311 1.39 -7.07 -6.79
C LYS A 311 2.52 -6.18 -6.29
N ASN A 312 2.17 -5.28 -5.39
CA ASN A 312 3.13 -4.44 -4.65
C ASN A 312 3.94 -3.45 -5.50
N TYR A 313 3.50 -3.16 -6.71
CA TYR A 313 4.08 -2.05 -7.47
C TYR A 313 3.83 -0.74 -6.72
N PHE A 314 4.78 0.18 -6.82
CA PHE A 314 4.56 1.56 -6.41
C PHE A 314 4.92 2.52 -7.54
N LEU A 315 4.14 3.60 -7.65
CA LEU A 315 4.43 4.71 -8.55
C LEU A 315 5.39 5.67 -7.87
N PHE A 316 6.19 6.37 -8.68
CA PHE A 316 6.99 7.51 -8.27
C PHE A 316 7.10 8.52 -9.43
N TRP A 317 7.53 9.73 -9.12
CA TRP A 317 7.74 10.79 -10.11
C TRP A 317 9.14 11.36 -10.02
N ASP A 318 9.69 11.78 -11.15
CA ASP A 318 10.92 12.57 -11.20
C ASP A 318 10.67 14.05 -10.83
N LEU A 319 11.72 14.86 -10.83
CA LEU A 319 11.63 16.29 -10.48
C LEU A 319 10.85 17.12 -11.51
N GLU A 320 10.67 16.57 -12.71
CA GLU A 320 9.91 17.15 -13.82
C GLU A 320 8.43 16.71 -13.82
N GLY A 321 8.05 15.78 -12.93
CA GLY A 321 6.70 15.26 -12.80
C GLY A 321 6.35 14.13 -13.76
N SER A 322 7.33 13.49 -14.40
CA SER A 322 7.11 12.30 -15.24
C SER A 322 6.80 11.08 -14.38
N THR A 323 5.81 10.28 -14.79
CA THR A 323 5.34 9.12 -14.02
C THR A 323 6.16 7.86 -14.31
N TYR A 324 6.57 7.19 -13.25
CA TYR A 324 7.27 5.91 -13.28
C TYR A 324 6.62 4.90 -12.34
N VAL A 325 6.93 3.63 -12.56
CA VAL A 325 6.55 2.53 -11.68
C VAL A 325 7.78 1.70 -11.35
N HIS A 326 7.88 1.28 -10.09
CA HIS A 326 8.85 0.30 -9.62
C HIS A 326 8.11 -1.02 -9.39
N GLN A 327 8.48 -2.07 -10.12
CA GLN A 327 7.80 -3.36 -10.09
C GLN A 327 8.53 -4.42 -9.27
N ASP A 328 9.86 -4.43 -9.32
CA ASP A 328 10.67 -5.41 -8.59
C ASP A 328 11.91 -4.74 -7.99
N LEU A 329 12.27 -5.12 -6.76
CA LEU A 329 13.55 -4.75 -6.14
C LEU A 329 14.59 -5.89 -6.22
N TRP A 330 14.12 -7.15 -6.25
CA TRP A 330 14.94 -8.36 -6.21
C TRP A 330 14.21 -9.52 -6.92
N PRO A 331 14.90 -10.45 -7.62
CA PRO A 331 16.36 -10.60 -7.77
C PRO A 331 17.03 -9.62 -8.72
N GLU A 332 16.25 -9.01 -9.60
CA GLU A 332 16.67 -7.94 -10.50
C GLU A 332 15.73 -6.76 -10.25
N ARG A 333 16.30 -5.56 -10.14
CA ARG A 333 15.49 -4.35 -10.01
C ARG A 333 14.78 -4.05 -11.34
N VAL A 334 13.49 -3.76 -11.28
CA VAL A 334 12.67 -3.38 -12.43
C VAL A 334 11.96 -2.07 -12.12
N LEU A 335 12.28 -1.05 -12.91
CA LEU A 335 11.61 0.24 -12.91
C LEU A 335 11.41 0.71 -14.35
N THR A 336 10.28 1.34 -14.63
CA THR A 336 9.88 1.72 -16.00
C THR A 336 9.12 3.03 -15.99
N THR A 337 9.15 3.75 -17.12
CA THR A 337 8.18 4.82 -17.35
C THR A 337 6.78 4.21 -17.44
N LEU A 338 5.81 4.85 -16.80
CA LEU A 338 4.39 4.49 -16.90
C LEU A 338 3.68 5.51 -17.79
N PHE A 339 3.06 5.05 -18.87
CA PHE A 339 2.24 5.90 -19.73
C PHE A 339 0.78 5.89 -19.26
N ALA A 340 0.04 6.96 -19.56
CA ALA A 340 -1.37 7.13 -19.15
C ALA A 340 -2.33 5.99 -19.55
N ASN A 341 -1.96 5.14 -20.51
CA ASN A 341 -2.73 3.96 -20.92
C ASN A 341 -2.32 2.65 -20.21
N GLY A 342 -1.42 2.72 -19.23
CA GLY A 342 -0.93 1.58 -18.45
C GLY A 342 0.24 0.84 -19.07
N SER A 343 0.60 1.16 -20.32
CA SER A 343 1.80 0.60 -20.96
C SER A 343 3.08 1.15 -20.31
N VAL A 344 4.17 0.40 -20.45
CA VAL A 344 5.45 0.72 -19.83
C VAL A 344 6.62 0.67 -20.81
N SER A 345 7.70 1.39 -20.50
CA SER A 345 8.96 1.30 -21.23
C SER A 345 9.69 -0.04 -21.01
N SER A 346 10.84 -0.23 -21.65
CA SER A 346 11.82 -1.23 -21.21
C SER A 346 12.34 -0.92 -19.79
N ASN A 347 12.89 -1.92 -19.10
CA ASN A 347 13.53 -1.74 -17.79
C ASN A 347 14.60 -0.63 -17.86
N LEU A 348 14.47 0.36 -16.99
CA LEU A 348 15.34 1.53 -16.88
C LEU A 348 16.34 1.40 -15.71
N SER A 349 16.27 0.31 -14.94
CA SER A 349 17.12 0.12 -13.76
C SER A 349 18.60 0.13 -14.11
N PRO A 350 19.43 0.92 -13.40
CA PRO A 350 20.89 0.89 -13.57
C PRO A 350 21.45 -0.50 -13.29
N LYS A 351 22.40 -0.94 -14.13
CA LYS A 351 23.02 -2.26 -13.97
C LYS A 351 23.89 -2.35 -12.71
N GLU A 352 24.41 -1.20 -12.29
CA GLU A 352 25.29 -1.05 -11.14
C GLU A 352 24.55 -1.31 -9.82
N ASP A 353 23.22 -1.11 -9.80
CA ASP A 353 22.39 -1.33 -8.61
C ASP A 353 22.44 -2.79 -8.15
N GLN A 354 22.64 -3.76 -9.05
CA GLN A 354 22.67 -5.18 -8.68
C GLN A 354 23.77 -5.47 -7.66
N ALA A 355 24.97 -4.89 -7.85
CA ALA A 355 26.08 -5.10 -6.94
C ALA A 355 25.82 -4.43 -5.58
N CYS A 356 25.18 -3.25 -5.60
CA CYS A 356 24.78 -2.56 -4.38
C CYS A 356 23.71 -3.35 -3.61
N LEU A 357 22.59 -3.68 -4.26
CA LEU A 357 21.47 -4.37 -3.65
C LEU A 357 21.86 -5.76 -3.12
N SER A 358 22.74 -6.48 -3.82
CA SER A 358 23.25 -7.76 -3.31
C SER A 358 24.04 -7.64 -2.01
N ARG A 359 24.62 -6.46 -1.72
CA ARG A 359 25.31 -6.17 -0.45
C ARG A 359 24.35 -5.63 0.61
N LEU A 360 23.39 -4.82 0.22
CA LEU A 360 22.52 -4.07 1.13
C LEU A 360 21.26 -4.82 1.56
N LEU A 361 20.73 -5.71 0.71
CA LEU A 361 19.52 -6.46 1.01
C LEU A 361 19.82 -7.66 1.92
N PRO A 362 18.83 -8.09 2.74
CA PRO A 362 18.95 -9.32 3.52
C PRO A 362 19.31 -10.53 2.65
N ASP A 363 20.25 -11.36 3.13
CA ASP A 363 20.66 -12.57 2.42
C ASP A 363 19.55 -13.64 2.46
N LEU A 364 18.82 -13.75 1.35
CA LEU A 364 17.72 -14.70 1.21
C LEU A 364 18.19 -16.17 1.11
N SER A 365 19.49 -16.42 0.97
CA SER A 365 20.05 -17.79 0.84
C SER A 365 20.25 -18.50 2.18
N LEU A 366 20.24 -17.76 3.30
CA LEU A 366 20.50 -18.28 4.64
C LEU A 366 19.40 -19.19 5.20
N TYR A 367 18.28 -19.34 4.49
CA TYR A 367 17.10 -20.08 4.95
C TYR A 367 16.50 -20.90 3.79
N PRO A 368 17.03 -22.11 3.55
CA PRO A 368 16.76 -22.87 2.35
C PRO A 368 15.30 -23.36 2.26
N HIS A 369 14.79 -23.36 1.03
CA HIS A 369 13.48 -23.91 0.66
C HIS A 369 13.28 -25.34 1.19
N THR A 370 12.39 -25.51 2.18
CA THR A 370 12.02 -26.86 2.65
C THR A 370 10.82 -27.42 1.89
N THR A 371 10.06 -26.59 1.16
CA THR A 371 8.85 -27.01 0.43
C THR A 371 8.78 -26.36 -0.96
N PRO A 372 8.58 -27.14 -2.05
CA PRO A 372 8.35 -26.59 -3.38
C PRO A 372 7.13 -25.65 -3.40
N GLY A 373 7.31 -24.42 -3.89
CA GLY A 373 6.23 -23.44 -4.06
C GLY A 373 6.01 -22.47 -2.90
N ILE A 374 6.62 -22.68 -1.73
CA ILE A 374 6.61 -21.71 -0.63
C ILE A 374 7.91 -20.91 -0.66
N LYS A 375 7.82 -19.61 -1.01
CA LYS A 375 8.93 -18.67 -0.82
C LYS A 375 9.03 -18.40 0.68
N VAL A 376 9.87 -19.18 1.37
CA VAL A 376 10.16 -19.02 2.81
C VAL A 376 10.76 -17.65 3.09
N ASN A 377 11.49 -17.10 2.11
CA ASN A 377 12.09 -15.77 2.14
C ASN A 377 11.81 -15.02 0.84
N ALA A 378 11.38 -13.77 0.95
CA ALA A 378 11.13 -12.92 -0.21
C ALA A 378 11.28 -11.43 0.14
N ILE A 379 11.69 -10.64 -0.85
CA ILE A 379 11.60 -9.18 -0.80
C ILE A 379 10.24 -8.77 -1.35
N HIS A 380 9.50 -7.99 -0.57
CA HIS A 380 8.20 -7.46 -0.91
C HIS A 380 8.29 -5.94 -0.90
N GLN A 381 8.03 -5.29 -2.04
CA GLN A 381 7.64 -3.89 -2.01
C GLN A 381 6.38 -3.73 -1.17
N SER A 382 6.22 -2.56 -0.53
CA SER A 382 5.32 -2.46 0.62
C SER A 382 4.52 -1.16 0.63
N SER A 383 5.19 -0.01 0.69
CA SER A 383 4.52 1.29 0.67
C SER A 383 4.48 1.89 -0.74
N ASN A 384 3.68 2.94 -0.91
CA ASN A 384 3.92 3.94 -1.96
C ASN A 384 5.25 4.69 -1.72
N SER A 385 5.66 5.56 -2.65
CA SER A 385 6.85 6.39 -2.47
C SER A 385 6.51 7.82 -2.03
N LEU A 386 7.54 8.54 -1.57
CA LEU A 386 7.53 9.98 -1.31
C LEU A 386 8.79 10.62 -1.91
N LEU A 387 8.69 11.89 -2.30
CA LEU A 387 9.84 12.72 -2.65
C LEU A 387 10.33 13.46 -1.41
N VAL A 388 11.61 13.33 -1.06
CA VAL A 388 12.18 13.85 0.19
C VAL A 388 13.37 14.74 -0.11
N THR A 389 13.35 15.99 0.34
CA THR A 389 14.54 16.85 0.41
C THR A 389 15.26 16.59 1.74
N LEU A 390 16.55 16.30 1.68
CA LEU A 390 17.36 15.79 2.80
C LEU A 390 17.89 16.87 3.75
N CYS A 391 17.52 18.14 3.56
CA CYS A 391 17.76 19.23 4.50
C CYS A 391 16.46 19.64 5.19
N SER A 392 16.58 20.31 6.34
CA SER A 392 15.43 20.77 7.14
C SER A 392 14.66 21.86 6.40
N ARG A 393 13.32 21.81 6.47
CA ARG A 393 12.43 22.82 5.90
C ARG A 393 12.66 24.22 6.49
N ASP A 394 13.00 24.29 7.77
CA ASP A 394 13.19 25.55 8.50
C ASP A 394 14.60 26.14 8.31
N ASP A 395 15.51 25.42 7.64
CA ASP A 395 16.83 25.93 7.28
C ASP A 395 16.71 26.90 6.08
N PRO A 396 17.06 28.19 6.23
CA PRO A 396 16.96 29.17 5.16
C PRO A 396 17.86 28.88 3.95
N GLU A 397 18.91 28.07 4.12
CA GLU A 397 19.80 27.64 3.04
C GLU A 397 19.32 26.34 2.36
N CYS A 398 18.26 25.70 2.88
CA CYS A 398 17.70 24.49 2.31
C CYS A 398 16.89 24.81 1.04
N VAL A 399 17.54 24.59 -0.11
CA VAL A 399 16.91 24.69 -1.42
C VAL A 399 16.81 23.29 -2.03
N PRO A 400 15.59 22.78 -2.33
CA PRO A 400 15.41 21.54 -3.06
C PRO A 400 16.13 21.56 -4.41
N SER A 401 16.90 20.51 -4.67
CA SER A 401 17.69 20.32 -5.88
C SER A 401 17.87 18.82 -6.16
N SER A 402 18.36 18.49 -7.35
CA SER A 402 18.65 17.09 -7.71
C SER A 402 19.74 16.44 -6.86
N SER A 403 20.59 17.20 -6.17
CA SER A 403 21.66 16.66 -5.32
C SER A 403 21.22 16.37 -3.88
N ASN A 404 20.10 16.92 -3.42
CA ASN A 404 19.60 16.73 -2.06
C ASN A 404 18.15 16.24 -2.01
N THR A 405 17.56 15.88 -3.15
CA THR A 405 16.16 15.41 -3.22
C THR A 405 16.12 13.99 -3.80
N VAL A 406 15.52 13.08 -3.05
CA VAL A 406 15.52 11.64 -3.32
C VAL A 406 14.10 11.08 -3.31
N VAL A 407 13.90 9.94 -3.96
CA VAL A 407 12.68 9.15 -3.79
C VAL A 407 12.90 8.16 -2.66
N MET A 408 11.96 8.11 -1.72
CA MET A 408 11.95 7.20 -0.58
C MET A 408 10.76 6.25 -0.69
N ALA A 409 10.99 4.97 -0.39
CA ALA A 409 9.93 3.98 -0.21
C ALA A 409 10.31 2.97 0.88
N ILE A 410 9.34 2.21 1.38
CA ILE A 410 9.55 1.09 2.27
C ILE A 410 9.33 -0.21 1.50
N PHE A 411 10.30 -1.12 1.60
CA PHE A 411 10.14 -2.53 1.25
C PHE A 411 10.23 -3.38 2.51
N GLN A 412 9.87 -4.65 2.42
CA GLN A 412 9.87 -5.58 3.54
C GLN A 412 10.56 -6.88 3.14
N HIS A 413 11.38 -7.41 4.03
CA HIS A 413 11.80 -8.81 3.96
C HIS A 413 10.75 -9.65 4.66
N LYS A 414 10.11 -10.52 3.87
CA LYS A 414 9.14 -11.50 4.35
C LYS A 414 9.86 -12.79 4.67
N GLU A 415 9.67 -13.27 5.90
CA GLU A 415 10.06 -14.59 6.36
C GLU A 415 8.81 -15.42 6.67
N TYR A 416 8.93 -16.75 6.65
CA TYR A 416 7.82 -17.64 6.92
C TYR A 416 8.22 -18.82 7.80
N TYR A 417 7.71 -18.85 9.03
CA TYR A 417 8.05 -19.85 10.04
C TYR A 417 6.77 -20.45 10.62
N GLU A 418 6.69 -21.77 10.79
CA GLU A 418 5.52 -22.44 11.41
C GLU A 418 4.15 -22.02 10.84
N SER A 419 4.06 -21.77 9.52
CA SER A 419 2.85 -21.24 8.86
C SER A 419 2.45 -19.81 9.25
N HIS A 420 3.39 -19.05 9.78
CA HIS A 420 3.24 -17.66 10.19
C HIS A 420 4.26 -16.79 9.44
N ALA A 421 3.75 -15.80 8.70
CA ALA A 421 4.61 -14.84 8.02
C ALA A 421 5.07 -13.74 8.99
N LEU A 422 6.33 -13.33 8.87
CA LEU A 422 6.87 -12.17 9.55
C LEU A 422 7.39 -11.19 8.51
N TYR A 423 7.18 -9.90 8.73
CA TYR A 423 7.69 -8.87 7.84
C TYR A 423 8.59 -7.89 8.60
N HIS A 424 9.73 -7.61 7.96
CA HIS A 424 10.77 -6.74 8.46
C HIS A 424 10.93 -5.57 7.47
N PRO A 425 10.37 -4.39 7.77
CA PRO A 425 10.43 -3.24 6.87
C PRO A 425 11.79 -2.56 6.85
N TYR A 426 12.20 -2.06 5.68
CA TYR A 426 13.43 -1.34 5.44
C TYR A 426 13.13 -0.10 4.61
N ALA A 427 13.79 1.02 4.94
CA ALA A 427 13.75 2.22 4.11
C ALA A 427 14.70 2.05 2.92
N LEU A 428 14.25 2.44 1.73
CA LEU A 428 15.03 2.51 0.49
C LEU A 428 14.99 3.94 -0.01
N ILE A 429 16.17 4.49 -0.35
CA ILE A 429 16.28 5.75 -1.08
C ILE A 429 17.02 5.58 -2.39
N PHE A 430 16.57 6.28 -3.42
CA PHE A 430 17.19 6.31 -4.74
C PHE A 430 17.08 7.70 -5.37
N ASN A 431 17.93 7.98 -6.36
CA ASN A 431 17.95 9.28 -7.04
C ASN A 431 16.57 9.63 -7.60
N ALA A 432 16.13 10.88 -7.41
CA ALA A 432 14.89 11.38 -8.00
C ALA A 432 15.03 11.75 -9.49
N THR A 433 16.25 11.76 -10.02
CA THR A 433 16.54 11.99 -11.43
C THR A 433 17.14 10.75 -12.08
N ALA A 434 16.90 10.59 -13.37
CA ALA A 434 17.53 9.54 -14.16
C ALA A 434 19.07 9.55 -13.97
N PRO A 435 19.71 8.38 -13.83
CA PRO A 435 19.14 7.06 -14.10
C PRO A 435 18.54 6.36 -12.87
N PHE A 436 18.17 7.09 -11.80
CA PHE A 436 17.45 6.55 -10.63
C PHE A 436 18.23 5.52 -9.79
N ASN A 437 19.57 5.63 -9.74
CA ASN A 437 20.41 4.73 -8.94
C ASN A 437 19.93 4.59 -7.50
N VAL A 438 19.99 3.37 -6.96
CA VAL A 438 19.86 3.16 -5.52
C VAL A 438 20.98 3.92 -4.81
N LEU A 439 20.61 4.64 -3.76
CA LEU A 439 21.55 5.40 -2.95
C LEU A 439 21.87 4.66 -1.66
N ALA A 440 20.85 4.20 -0.96
CA ALA A 440 21.00 3.53 0.31
C ALA A 440 19.77 2.72 0.72
N VAL A 441 19.98 1.82 1.66
CA VAL A 441 18.95 1.05 2.38
C VAL A 441 19.22 1.17 3.88
N SER A 442 18.18 1.23 4.71
CA SER A 442 18.37 1.22 6.17
C SER A 442 19.18 0.00 6.61
N ARG A 443 20.19 0.20 7.44
CA ARG A 443 21.10 -0.88 7.89
C ARG A 443 20.38 -1.98 8.66
N ARG A 444 19.31 -1.61 9.37
CA ARG A 444 18.48 -2.49 10.19
C ARG A 444 17.02 -2.37 9.77
N ALA A 445 16.24 -3.41 10.06
CA ALA A 445 14.80 -3.36 9.87
C ALA A 445 14.17 -2.33 10.82
N LEU A 446 13.06 -1.71 10.42
CA LEU A 446 12.30 -0.80 11.25
C LEU A 446 11.36 -1.61 12.15
N TRP A 447 11.51 -1.44 13.46
CA TRP A 447 10.66 -2.06 14.47
C TRP A 447 9.63 -1.04 14.95
N ILE A 448 8.35 -1.30 14.68
CA ILE A 448 7.26 -0.40 15.09
C ILE A 448 7.00 -0.62 16.58
N ASN A 449 7.26 0.39 17.41
CA ASN A 449 7.02 0.34 18.85
C ASN A 449 5.55 -0.02 19.13
N GLY A 450 5.34 -0.97 20.04
CA GLY A 450 4.06 -1.57 20.36
C GLY A 450 3.78 -2.92 19.66
N ARG A 451 4.69 -3.41 18.80
CA ARG A 451 4.59 -4.77 18.26
C ARG A 451 4.72 -5.80 19.38
N ASP A 452 3.64 -6.53 19.64
CA ASP A 452 3.53 -7.49 20.73
C ASP A 452 3.88 -8.93 20.30
N MET A 453 3.96 -9.83 21.28
CA MET A 453 4.03 -11.27 21.03
C MET A 453 2.68 -11.80 20.54
N LEU A 454 2.71 -12.67 19.52
CA LEU A 454 1.52 -13.37 19.05
C LEU A 454 1.02 -14.31 20.15
N THR A 455 -0.19 -14.04 20.64
CA THR A 455 -0.85 -14.84 21.67
C THR A 455 -2.34 -14.93 21.39
N ARG A 456 -3.07 -15.79 22.11
CA ARG A 456 -4.54 -15.80 22.01
C ARG A 456 -5.21 -14.46 22.29
N LYS A 457 -4.58 -13.62 23.13
CA LYS A 457 -5.12 -12.31 23.48
C LYS A 457 -5.00 -11.31 22.33
N THR A 458 -4.09 -11.54 21.39
CA THR A 458 -4.01 -10.72 20.18
C THR A 458 -5.14 -11.05 19.21
N ASP A 459 -5.91 -12.12 19.42
CA ASP A 459 -7.15 -12.38 18.68
C ASP A 459 -7.03 -12.31 17.14
N ALA A 460 -5.90 -12.78 16.62
CA ALA A 460 -5.65 -12.88 15.19
C ALA A 460 -6.59 -13.92 14.55
N ILE A 461 -7.33 -13.50 13.52
CA ILE A 461 -8.46 -14.25 12.95
C ILE A 461 -8.06 -15.64 12.46
N TYR A 462 -6.93 -15.74 11.76
CA TYR A 462 -6.43 -16.98 11.17
C TYR A 462 -6.26 -18.04 12.26
N TRP A 463 -5.74 -17.64 13.42
CA TRP A 463 -5.43 -18.53 14.51
C TRP A 463 -6.65 -18.95 15.34
N ARG A 464 -7.79 -18.25 15.27
CA ARG A 464 -9.01 -18.55 16.06
C ARG A 464 -9.54 -19.98 15.85
N LEU A 465 -9.33 -20.57 14.68
CA LEU A 465 -9.86 -21.89 14.31
C LEU A 465 -8.96 -23.06 14.70
N PHE A 466 -7.73 -22.80 15.15
CA PHE A 466 -6.75 -23.83 15.47
C PHE A 466 -6.66 -24.09 16.99
N ASP A 467 -6.07 -25.20 17.41
CA ASP A 467 -5.76 -25.47 18.83
C ASP A 467 -4.57 -24.60 19.30
N ASP A 468 -4.48 -24.29 20.60
CA ASP A 468 -3.37 -23.53 21.20
C ASP A 468 -2.00 -24.18 20.94
N ALA A 469 -1.96 -25.50 20.80
CA ALA A 469 -0.76 -26.24 20.44
C ALA A 469 -0.22 -25.89 19.04
N LEU A 470 -1.05 -25.28 18.18
CA LEU A 470 -0.69 -24.87 16.81
C LEU A 470 -0.37 -23.37 16.69
N LEU A 471 -0.56 -22.59 17.76
CA LEU A 471 -0.13 -21.20 17.78
C LEU A 471 1.41 -21.16 17.85
N PRO A 472 2.10 -20.48 16.92
CA PRO A 472 3.55 -20.51 16.83
C PRO A 472 4.17 -19.83 18.05
N LYS A 473 4.94 -20.61 18.83
CA LYS A 473 5.42 -20.16 20.14
C LYS A 473 6.62 -19.23 19.98
N GLY A 474 6.56 -18.09 20.64
CA GLY A 474 7.67 -17.13 20.65
C GLY A 474 7.70 -16.21 19.44
N HIS A 475 6.69 -16.24 18.56
CA HIS A 475 6.59 -15.29 17.46
C HIS A 475 6.02 -13.95 17.94
N THR A 476 6.43 -12.88 17.28
CA THR A 476 5.80 -11.56 17.40
C THR A 476 4.60 -11.48 16.47
N GLU A 477 3.69 -10.53 16.65
CA GLU A 477 2.60 -10.32 15.70
C GLU A 477 3.14 -9.98 14.30
N MET A 478 2.52 -10.53 13.25
CA MET A 478 2.75 -10.15 11.86
C MET A 478 2.31 -8.70 11.64
N PHE A 479 3.27 -7.79 11.59
CA PHE A 479 3.05 -6.41 11.17
C PHE A 479 3.58 -6.25 9.76
N PHE A 480 2.80 -5.67 8.86
CA PHE A 480 3.26 -5.42 7.51
C PHE A 480 2.83 -4.04 7.04
N VAL A 481 3.81 -3.23 6.67
CA VAL A 481 3.61 -1.87 6.16
C VAL A 481 2.83 -1.91 4.84
N THR A 482 1.93 -0.96 4.66
CA THR A 482 1.06 -0.89 3.46
C THR A 482 1.09 0.47 2.80
N SER A 483 1.32 1.54 3.55
CA SER A 483 1.34 2.91 3.02
C SER A 483 2.25 3.83 3.83
N ILE A 484 2.70 4.91 3.19
CA ILE A 484 3.42 6.01 3.84
C ILE A 484 2.98 7.34 3.20
N ASN A 485 2.61 8.33 4.00
CA ASN A 485 2.22 9.64 3.48
C ASN A 485 2.66 10.76 4.42
N TRP A 486 2.92 11.95 3.88
CA TRP A 486 3.15 13.15 4.69
C TRP A 486 1.96 13.42 5.61
N MET A 487 2.22 13.84 6.85
CA MET A 487 1.16 14.15 7.81
C MET A 487 0.62 15.57 7.63
N THR A 488 1.45 16.48 7.12
CA THR A 488 1.10 17.90 6.94
C THR A 488 0.11 18.09 5.79
N PRO A 489 -1.08 18.68 6.03
CA PRO A 489 -1.97 19.12 4.97
C PRO A 489 -1.23 20.09 4.05
N GLY A 490 -1.16 19.81 2.76
CA GLY A 490 -0.38 20.67 1.85
C GLY A 490 0.95 20.11 1.35
N SER A 491 1.42 18.96 1.80
CA SER A 491 2.71 18.46 1.31
C SER A 491 2.63 17.84 -0.11
N GLY A 492 1.46 17.31 -0.51
CA GLY A 492 1.35 16.60 -1.78
C GLY A 492 2.32 15.41 -1.82
N TYR A 493 3.13 15.30 -2.89
CA TYR A 493 4.14 14.25 -3.04
C TYR A 493 5.49 14.57 -2.36
N HIS A 494 5.78 15.85 -2.08
CA HIS A 494 7.11 16.34 -1.70
C HIS A 494 7.16 16.89 -0.26
N GLY A 495 8.11 16.41 0.53
CA GLY A 495 8.40 16.91 1.87
C GLY A 495 9.91 17.01 2.14
N PHE A 496 10.23 17.33 3.39
CA PHE A 496 11.59 17.55 3.89
C PHE A 496 11.92 16.51 4.97
N ILE A 497 13.21 16.36 5.29
CA ILE A 497 13.70 15.33 6.21
C ILE A 497 13.11 15.45 7.63
N ASP A 498 12.75 16.66 8.05
CA ASP A 498 12.22 17.00 9.36
C ASP A 498 10.69 16.98 9.43
N ASP A 499 10.02 16.76 8.29
CA ASP A 499 8.57 16.61 8.22
C ASP A 499 8.11 15.29 8.84
N ASP A 500 6.89 15.31 9.39
CA ASP A 500 6.23 14.16 9.97
C ASP A 500 5.49 13.34 8.89
N VAL A 501 5.52 12.02 9.02
CA VAL A 501 4.86 11.06 8.13
C VAL A 501 3.98 10.09 8.90
N LEU A 502 2.92 9.64 8.24
CA LEU A 502 2.05 8.55 8.66
C LEU A 502 2.47 7.26 7.95
N VAL A 503 2.77 6.22 8.70
CA VAL A 503 3.02 4.87 8.18
C VAL A 503 1.85 3.97 8.56
N GLY A 504 1.05 3.58 7.56
CA GLY A 504 -0.05 2.63 7.73
C GLY A 504 0.43 1.18 7.60
N PHE A 505 -0.13 0.29 8.42
CA PHE A 505 0.24 -1.12 8.40
C PHE A 505 -0.89 -2.05 8.87
N GLY A 506 -0.89 -3.27 8.33
CA GLY A 506 -1.77 -4.35 8.76
C GLY A 506 -1.16 -5.15 9.91
N ILE A 507 -2.04 -5.75 10.73
CA ILE A 507 -1.67 -6.63 11.84
C ILE A 507 -2.44 -7.95 11.68
N GLU A 508 -1.70 -9.04 11.47
CA GLU A 508 -2.21 -10.43 11.46
C GLU A 508 -3.33 -10.69 10.42
N ASP A 509 -3.39 -9.92 9.33
CA ASP A 509 -4.53 -9.91 8.38
C ASP A 509 -5.89 -9.82 9.10
N THR A 510 -5.91 -9.13 10.24
CA THR A 510 -7.07 -9.06 11.14
C THR A 510 -7.43 -7.63 11.45
N ARG A 511 -6.43 -6.77 11.67
CA ARG A 511 -6.61 -5.39 12.12
C ARG A 511 -5.70 -4.45 11.34
N SER A 512 -5.93 -3.15 11.52
CA SER A 512 -5.08 -2.08 10.99
C SER A 512 -4.61 -1.12 12.08
N ALA A 513 -3.50 -0.44 11.79
CA ALA A 513 -2.90 0.56 12.65
C ALA A 513 -2.09 1.58 11.82
N VAL A 514 -1.72 2.67 12.49
CA VAL A 514 -0.88 3.74 11.93
C VAL A 514 0.11 4.22 12.98
N ILE A 515 1.32 4.55 12.55
CA ILE A 515 2.31 5.23 13.39
C ILE A 515 2.76 6.51 12.70
N ASP A 516 2.75 7.60 13.44
CA ASP A 516 3.24 8.92 13.03
C ASP A 516 4.67 9.10 13.53
N VAL A 517 5.62 9.34 12.62
CA VAL A 517 7.06 9.44 12.91
C VAL A 517 7.68 10.57 12.12
N LYS A 518 8.89 11.01 12.48
CA LYS A 518 9.65 11.92 11.61
C LYS A 518 10.24 11.16 10.42
N MET A 519 10.35 11.82 9.26
CA MET A 519 11.05 11.22 8.11
C MET A 519 12.52 10.90 8.44
N GLU A 520 13.19 11.76 9.21
CA GLU A 520 14.56 11.50 9.70
C GLU A 520 14.65 10.19 10.51
N ASP A 521 13.64 9.85 11.33
CA ASP A 521 13.63 8.61 12.11
C ASP A 521 13.54 7.36 11.23
N LEU A 522 12.99 7.47 10.02
CA LEU A 522 12.99 6.39 9.02
C LEU A 522 14.34 6.28 8.29
N LEU A 523 15.02 7.41 8.10
CA LEU A 523 16.26 7.54 7.32
C LEU A 523 17.55 7.59 8.16
N GLN A 524 17.48 7.29 9.45
CA GLN A 524 18.66 7.05 10.27
C GLN A 524 19.40 5.76 9.84
N GLU A 525 20.71 5.71 10.09
CA GLU A 525 21.56 4.51 9.90
C GLU A 525 21.43 3.87 8.51
N LEU A 526 21.57 4.67 7.46
CA LEU A 526 21.55 4.18 6.09
C LEU A 526 22.88 3.50 5.73
N ASN A 527 22.80 2.32 5.12
CA ASN A 527 23.93 1.72 4.41
C ASN A 527 23.95 2.22 2.97
N TRP A 528 25.02 2.91 2.58
CA TRP A 528 25.14 3.55 1.27
C TRP A 528 25.71 2.62 0.19
N CYS A 529 25.28 2.83 -1.07
CA CYS A 529 25.82 2.13 -2.24
C CYS A 529 27.29 2.51 -2.51
N ALA A 530 27.61 3.80 -2.39
CA ALA A 530 28.98 4.30 -2.43
C ALA A 530 29.57 4.22 -1.02
N GLU A 531 30.30 3.15 -0.70
CA GLU A 531 31.20 3.19 0.45
C GLU A 531 32.49 3.91 0.00
N ASP A 532 32.82 5.03 0.65
CA ASP A 532 34.20 5.52 0.63
C ASP A 532 35.08 4.41 1.18
N MET A 533 35.90 3.81 0.31
CA MET A 533 36.84 2.71 0.61
C MET A 533 37.93 3.07 1.64
N ASN A 534 37.74 4.14 2.43
CA ASN A 534 38.65 4.65 3.43
C ASN A 534 38.08 4.69 4.87
N GLY A 535 36.90 4.12 5.13
CA GLY A 535 36.41 3.94 6.50
C GLY A 535 36.19 5.25 7.28
N ASN A 536 35.79 6.31 6.57
CA ASN A 536 35.34 7.55 7.18
C ASN A 536 33.86 7.74 6.81
N ASP A 537 33.02 8.01 7.80
CA ASP A 537 31.56 8.16 7.72
C ASP A 537 31.14 9.42 6.93
N GLY A 538 31.61 9.56 5.69
CA GLY A 538 31.49 10.78 4.88
C GLY A 538 30.07 11.10 4.42
N ALA A 539 29.16 10.11 4.39
CA ALA A 539 27.75 10.31 4.05
C ALA A 539 26.86 10.56 5.29
N ASP A 540 27.26 10.06 6.47
CA ASP A 540 26.63 10.45 7.73
C ASP A 540 26.87 11.93 8.02
N ALA A 541 27.96 12.52 7.56
CA ALA A 541 28.23 13.95 7.74
C ALA A 541 27.18 14.87 7.10
N ALA A 542 26.48 14.47 6.03
CA ALA A 542 25.42 15.27 5.42
C ALA A 542 24.12 15.25 6.23
N ILE A 543 23.80 14.12 6.86
CA ILE A 543 22.61 13.96 7.72
C ILE A 543 22.89 14.51 9.13
N VAL A 544 24.08 14.26 9.67
CA VAL A 544 24.51 14.76 10.99
C VAL A 544 24.66 16.29 11.00
N ASN A 545 25.15 16.90 9.91
CA ASN A 545 25.23 18.36 9.82
C ASN A 545 23.86 19.05 9.76
N ALA A 546 22.81 18.37 9.29
CA ALA A 546 21.43 18.89 9.34
C ALA A 546 20.84 18.82 10.76
N THR A 547 21.29 17.88 11.60
CA THR A 547 20.76 17.68 12.97
C THR A 547 21.39 18.57 14.06
N ASN A 548 22.58 19.14 13.83
CA ASN A 548 23.34 19.90 14.84
C ASN A 548 23.39 21.41 14.58
N GLY A 549 22.23 22.03 14.35
CA GLY A 549 22.06 23.49 14.36
C GLY A 549 22.19 24.09 15.77
N THR A 550 23.35 23.98 16.41
CA THR A 550 23.73 24.86 17.53
C THR A 550 25.18 25.29 17.37
N GLU A 551 25.32 26.57 17.04
CA GLU A 551 26.57 27.34 16.98
C GLU A 551 27.30 27.28 18.34
N LEU A 552 28.51 26.71 18.37
CA LEU A 552 29.49 26.97 19.42
C LEU A 552 30.75 27.56 18.79
N ASP A 553 30.84 28.87 18.97
CA ASP A 553 32.03 29.69 18.81
C ASP A 553 33.21 29.09 19.58
N HIS A 554 34.20 28.56 18.85
CA HIS A 554 35.53 28.35 19.37
C HIS A 554 36.54 29.12 18.52
N GLY A 555 36.77 30.35 18.99
CA GLY A 555 37.89 31.19 18.61
C GLY A 555 39.21 30.43 18.55
N SER A 556 39.89 30.64 17.43
CA SER A 556 41.25 30.23 17.16
C SER A 556 42.23 30.93 18.09
N ASP A 557 42.88 30.19 18.99
CA ASP A 557 44.13 30.61 19.62
C ASP A 557 45.25 29.66 19.19
N SER A 558 46.10 30.15 18.29
CA SER A 558 47.35 29.54 17.86
C SER A 558 48.44 29.75 18.91
N PRO A 559 49.19 28.73 19.35
CA PRO A 559 50.40 28.96 20.14
C PRO A 559 51.58 29.21 19.20
N GLN A 560 52.17 30.40 19.30
CA GLN A 560 53.50 30.71 18.78
C GLN A 560 54.57 29.97 19.61
N SER A 561 55.45 29.22 18.94
CA SER A 561 56.70 28.73 19.51
C SER A 561 57.83 29.75 19.29
N PRO A 562 58.72 30.01 20.27
CA PRO A 562 59.82 30.94 20.12
C PRO A 562 61.06 30.25 19.54
N ALA A 563 61.84 31.03 18.78
CA ALA A 563 63.15 30.64 18.28
C ALA A 563 64.21 30.67 19.39
N HIS A 564 65.11 29.69 19.39
CA HIS A 564 66.48 29.84 19.89
C HIS A 564 67.43 28.89 19.14
N ASP A 565 68.47 29.49 18.56
CA ASP A 565 69.67 28.87 18.01
C ASP A 565 70.44 28.04 19.06
N VAL A 566 71.21 27.05 18.59
CA VAL A 566 72.68 26.88 18.79
C VAL A 566 73.10 25.43 18.51
N ASP A 567 73.96 25.30 17.50
CA ASP A 567 75.16 24.47 17.31
C ASP A 567 75.24 22.96 17.64
N ASP A 568 75.79 22.29 16.62
CA ASP A 568 76.87 21.29 16.60
C ASP A 568 76.68 19.81 17.00
N ASP A 569 77.35 19.02 16.14
CA ASP A 569 77.99 17.73 16.36
C ASP A 569 77.20 16.40 16.21
N ASN A 570 77.52 15.77 15.08
CA ASN A 570 78.10 14.43 14.92
C ASN A 570 77.30 13.12 15.12
N ASP A 571 77.74 12.21 14.25
CA ASP A 571 77.80 10.75 14.35
C ASP A 571 76.59 9.90 13.92
N ASP A 572 76.75 9.40 12.69
CA ASP A 572 77.02 7.99 12.38
C ASP A 572 76.05 6.88 12.85
N ASP A 573 75.49 6.26 11.81
CA ASP A 573 75.53 4.82 11.51
C ASP A 573 74.81 3.77 12.36
N HIS A 574 74.33 2.79 11.58
CA HIS A 574 73.91 1.42 11.90
C HIS A 574 72.57 1.21 12.60
N GLU A 575 71.81 0.13 12.37
CA GLU A 575 71.69 -0.93 11.36
C GLU A 575 70.60 -1.85 11.95
N GLN A 576 69.91 -2.65 11.12
CA GLN A 576 69.08 -3.80 11.50
C GLN A 576 67.73 -3.45 12.18
N ARG A 577 66.57 -3.92 11.73
CA ARG A 577 66.22 -5.14 10.99
C ARG A 577 64.82 -5.01 10.40
#